data_AF-A0A1A6HUW9-F1
#
_entry.id   AF-A0A1A6HUW9-F1
#
_cell.length_a   1.000
_cell.length_b   1.000
_cell.length_c   1.000
_cell.angle_alpha   90.00
_cell.angle_beta   90.00
_cell.angle_gamma   90.00
#
_symmetry.space_group_name_H-M   'P 1'
#
loop_
_entity.id
_entity.type
_entity.pdbx_description
1 polymer ?
#
loop_
_entity_poly.entity_id
_entity_poly.type
_entity_poly.pdbx_seq_one_letter_code
_entity_poly.pdbx_strand_id
1 'polypeptide(L)'
;MCTRESPKLYGEIQRMTAEAHRRVVVEYLRAVMQKRISFRSAEERKEGAEKMVREAEQLRFLFRKLASGFGEDADGHCDTIVAVAEVIKLTDPSLLYLEVSTLVSKYPDIRDDHIGALLAVRGDASRDMKQTIMETLEQGPMQASPNYVPIFKEIVVPSLNVAKLLNLPQVRSCGAGQVSSGNSSKTGPRGKVMRDEGQPSYHFRGTVLYD
;
A
#
# COMPACT_ATOMS: atom_id res chain seq x y z
N MET A 1 -41.76 -32.13 -22.44
CA MET A 1 -42.23 -31.70 -21.09
C MET A 1 -41.57 -30.38 -20.77
N CYS A 2 -42.28 -29.40 -20.22
CA CYS A 2 -41.68 -28.13 -19.81
C CYS A 2 -41.29 -28.23 -18.32
N THR A 3 -40.01 -28.08 -17.99
CA THR A 3 -39.51 -28.09 -16.62
C THR A 3 -40.01 -26.84 -15.90
N ARG A 4 -40.96 -27.02 -14.98
CA ARG A 4 -41.53 -25.94 -14.17
C ARG A 4 -40.55 -25.59 -13.03
N GLU A 5 -39.42 -24.98 -13.40
CA GLU A 5 -38.39 -24.54 -12.48
C GLU A 5 -39.01 -23.68 -11.38
N SER A 6 -38.83 -24.11 -10.14
CA SER A 6 -39.67 -23.63 -9.03
C SER A 6 -39.18 -22.27 -8.54
N PRO A 7 -40.05 -21.26 -8.35
CA PRO A 7 -39.64 -19.92 -7.89
C PRO A 7 -38.83 -19.92 -6.59
N LYS A 8 -39.02 -20.93 -5.72
CA LYS A 8 -38.21 -21.14 -4.51
C LYS A 8 -36.73 -21.41 -4.80
N LEU A 9 -36.42 -22.16 -5.87
CA LEU A 9 -35.06 -22.51 -6.27
C LEU A 9 -34.30 -21.31 -6.81
N TYR A 10 -34.95 -20.48 -7.65
CA TYR A 10 -34.39 -19.19 -8.09
C TYR A 10 -34.03 -18.30 -6.90
N GLY A 11 -34.94 -18.17 -5.92
CA GLY A 11 -34.72 -17.43 -4.68
C GLY A 11 -33.60 -17.98 -3.80
N GLU A 12 -33.26 -19.26 -3.90
CA GLU A 12 -32.15 -19.87 -3.18
C GLU A 12 -30.81 -19.62 -3.89
N ILE A 13 -30.76 -19.78 -5.22
CA ILE A 13 -29.59 -19.48 -6.04
C ILE A 13 -29.20 -17.98 -5.99
N GLN A 14 -30.18 -17.07 -6.00
CA GLN A 14 -29.97 -15.64 -5.75
C GLN A 14 -29.21 -15.39 -4.44
N ARG A 15 -29.73 -15.90 -3.32
CA ARG A 15 -29.17 -15.71 -1.98
C ARG A 15 -27.78 -16.35 -1.85
N MET A 16 -27.56 -17.53 -2.42
CA MET A 16 -26.23 -18.15 -2.48
C MET A 16 -25.23 -17.31 -3.28
N THR A 17 -25.66 -16.71 -4.40
CA THR A 17 -24.81 -15.88 -5.27
C THR A 17 -24.45 -14.55 -4.59
N ALA A 18 -25.40 -13.90 -3.92
CA ALA A 18 -25.16 -12.67 -3.15
C ALA A 18 -24.23 -12.91 -1.95
N GLU A 19 -24.46 -13.99 -1.19
CA GLU A 19 -23.59 -14.41 -0.08
C GLU A 19 -22.18 -14.77 -0.56
N ALA A 20 -22.05 -15.46 -1.70
CA ALA A 20 -20.75 -15.74 -2.31
C ALA A 20 -20.02 -14.46 -2.76
N HIS A 21 -20.72 -13.50 -3.36
CA HIS A 21 -20.15 -12.20 -3.74
C HIS A 21 -19.64 -11.45 -2.51
N ARG A 22 -20.47 -11.35 -1.47
CA ARG A 22 -20.11 -10.73 -0.18
C ARG A 22 -18.84 -11.36 0.41
N ARG A 23 -18.80 -12.69 0.53
CA ARG A 23 -17.65 -13.42 1.08
C ARG A 23 -16.38 -13.19 0.27
N VAL A 24 -16.45 -13.22 -1.07
CA VAL A 24 -15.26 -12.97 -1.90
C VAL A 24 -14.71 -11.54 -1.70
N VAL A 25 -15.58 -10.53 -1.58
CA VAL A 25 -15.14 -9.15 -1.27
C VAL A 25 -14.56 -9.03 0.14
N VAL A 26 -15.16 -9.69 1.14
CA VAL A 26 -14.65 -9.72 2.52
C VAL A 26 -13.28 -10.42 2.61
N GLU A 27 -13.10 -11.57 1.95
CA GLU A 27 -11.79 -12.24 1.86
C GLU A 27 -10.75 -11.39 1.12
N TYR A 28 -11.15 -10.74 0.02
CA TYR A 28 -10.27 -9.85 -0.74
C TYR A 28 -9.74 -8.70 0.13
N LEU A 29 -10.64 -7.97 0.79
CA LEU A 29 -10.28 -6.87 1.67
C LEU A 29 -9.46 -7.34 2.88
N ARG A 30 -9.76 -8.53 3.43
CA ARG A 30 -8.97 -9.12 4.51
C ARG A 30 -7.57 -9.53 4.05
N ALA A 31 -7.41 -10.00 2.82
CA ALA A 31 -6.11 -10.32 2.23
C ALA A 31 -5.27 -9.06 1.98
N VAL A 32 -5.89 -7.97 1.51
CA VAL A 32 -5.24 -6.65 1.37
C VAL A 32 -4.82 -6.10 2.73
N MET A 33 -5.71 -6.12 3.74
CA MET A 33 -5.42 -5.57 5.08
C MET A 33 -4.59 -6.49 5.99
N GLN A 34 -4.37 -7.75 5.60
CA GLN A 34 -3.33 -8.56 6.24
C GLN A 34 -1.95 -8.00 5.90
N LYS A 35 -1.17 -7.71 6.95
CA LYS A 35 0.17 -7.11 7.00
C LYS A 35 1.31 -7.76 6.17
N ARG A 36 1.00 -8.62 5.20
CA ARG A 36 1.94 -9.29 4.29
C ARG A 36 2.45 -8.36 3.18
N ILE A 37 1.71 -7.30 2.87
CA ILE A 37 2.03 -6.32 1.82
C ILE A 37 2.16 -4.93 2.47
N SER A 38 3.19 -4.18 2.08
CA SER A 38 3.34 -2.76 2.42
C SER A 38 4.06 -2.04 1.29
N PHE A 39 3.37 -1.11 0.63
CA PHE A 39 3.91 -0.36 -0.50
C PHE A 39 5.07 0.55 -0.06
N ARG A 40 6.09 0.71 -0.90
CA ARG A 40 7.31 1.47 -0.60
C ARG A 40 7.47 2.75 -1.42
N SER A 41 6.64 2.97 -2.44
CA SER A 41 6.64 4.18 -3.26
C SER A 41 5.23 4.57 -3.71
N ALA A 42 5.06 5.83 -4.13
CA ALA A 42 3.78 6.31 -4.65
C ALA A 42 3.35 5.57 -5.94
N GLU A 43 4.30 5.18 -6.79
CA GLU A 43 3.99 4.43 -8.02
C GLU A 43 3.55 2.98 -7.70
N GLU A 44 4.18 2.32 -6.72
CA GLU A 44 3.76 0.99 -6.25
C GLU A 44 2.37 1.04 -5.61
N ARG A 45 2.04 2.12 -4.87
CA ARG A 45 0.68 2.38 -4.35
C ARG A 45 -0.33 2.56 -5.48
N LYS A 46 0.03 3.33 -6.52
CA LYS A 46 -0.81 3.57 -7.69
C LYS A 46 -1.07 2.29 -8.49
N GLU A 47 -0.03 1.53 -8.86
CA GLU A 47 -0.17 0.26 -9.58
C GLU A 47 -1.01 -0.75 -8.77
N GLY A 48 -0.75 -0.85 -7.46
CA GLY A 48 -1.51 -1.70 -6.54
C GLY A 48 -3.00 -1.34 -6.48
N ALA A 49 -3.32 -0.05 -6.39
CA ALA A 49 -4.70 0.42 -6.39
C ALA A 49 -5.39 0.27 -7.76
N GLU A 50 -4.70 0.57 -8.85
CA GLU A 50 -5.20 0.33 -10.22
C GLU A 50 -5.45 -1.15 -10.48
N LYS A 51 -4.66 -2.04 -9.86
CA LYS A 51 -4.93 -3.48 -9.84
C LYS A 51 -6.19 -3.80 -9.01
N MET A 52 -6.31 -3.26 -7.80
CA MET A 52 -7.51 -3.47 -6.95
C MET A 52 -8.80 -3.04 -7.64
N VAL A 53 -8.80 -1.89 -8.34
CA VAL A 53 -9.95 -1.44 -9.12
C VAL A 53 -10.28 -2.44 -10.23
N ARG A 54 -9.30 -2.85 -11.05
CA ARG A 54 -9.49 -3.86 -12.12
C ARG A 54 -10.02 -5.20 -11.59
N GLU A 55 -9.52 -5.67 -10.45
CA GLU A 55 -9.99 -6.90 -9.82
C GLU A 55 -11.44 -6.75 -9.29
N ALA A 56 -11.80 -5.59 -8.74
CA ALA A 56 -13.18 -5.28 -8.38
C ALA A 56 -14.12 -5.26 -9.61
N GLU A 57 -13.68 -4.75 -10.76
CA GLU A 57 -14.46 -4.78 -12.00
C GLU A 57 -14.68 -6.20 -12.52
N GLN A 58 -13.65 -7.06 -12.42
CA GLN A 58 -13.74 -8.48 -12.79
C GLN A 58 -14.68 -9.25 -11.87
N LEU A 59 -14.63 -9.02 -10.55
CA LEU A 59 -15.56 -9.59 -9.58
C LEU A 59 -16.99 -9.14 -9.85
N ARG A 60 -17.22 -7.84 -10.06
CA ARG A 60 -18.53 -7.27 -10.42
C ARG A 60 -19.09 -7.91 -11.69
N PHE A 61 -18.28 -8.06 -12.74
CA PHE A 61 -18.67 -8.72 -13.99
C PHE A 61 -18.97 -10.22 -13.82
N LEU A 62 -18.17 -10.94 -13.02
CA LEU A 62 -18.38 -12.35 -12.70
C LEU A 62 -19.71 -12.57 -11.97
N PHE A 63 -19.94 -11.84 -10.87
CA PHE A 63 -21.16 -12.02 -10.08
C PHE A 63 -22.41 -11.49 -10.81
N ARG A 64 -22.31 -10.42 -11.61
CA ARG A 64 -23.41 -9.99 -12.49
C ARG A 64 -23.75 -11.04 -13.56
N LYS A 65 -22.76 -11.77 -14.08
CA LYS A 65 -23.01 -12.93 -14.98
C LYS A 65 -23.68 -14.09 -14.25
N LEU A 66 -23.25 -14.43 -13.04
CA LEU A 66 -23.87 -15.49 -12.23
C LEU A 66 -25.31 -15.14 -11.80
N ALA A 67 -25.60 -13.84 -11.58
CA ALA A 67 -26.94 -13.33 -11.32
C ALA A 67 -27.78 -13.05 -12.59
N SER A 68 -27.20 -13.18 -13.80
CA SER A 68 -27.94 -12.94 -15.04
C SER A 68 -28.98 -14.04 -15.26
N GLY A 69 -30.24 -13.63 -15.49
CA GLY A 69 -31.41 -14.52 -15.44
C GLY A 69 -32.10 -14.61 -14.07
N PHE A 70 -31.49 -14.07 -13.00
CA PHE A 70 -32.05 -14.08 -11.64
C PHE A 70 -32.58 -12.72 -11.15
N GLY A 71 -32.13 -11.60 -11.74
CA GLY A 71 -32.85 -10.33 -11.65
C GLY A 71 -32.68 -9.52 -10.36
N GLU A 72 -31.45 -9.34 -9.88
CA GLU A 72 -31.11 -8.26 -8.94
C GLU A 72 -29.63 -7.86 -9.12
N ASP A 73 -29.33 -6.56 -9.14
CA ASP A 73 -27.96 -6.05 -9.32
C ASP A 73 -27.18 -6.10 -7.99
N ALA A 74 -26.42 -7.17 -7.78
CA ALA A 74 -25.59 -7.41 -6.60
C ALA A 74 -24.34 -6.49 -6.49
N ASP A 75 -24.39 -5.28 -7.04
CA ASP A 75 -23.21 -4.49 -7.45
C ASP A 75 -22.42 -3.85 -6.29
N GLY A 76 -23.11 -3.44 -5.23
CA GLY A 76 -22.60 -2.49 -4.23
C GLY A 76 -21.48 -2.97 -3.29
N HIS A 77 -21.04 -4.23 -3.36
CA HIS A 77 -19.91 -4.72 -2.54
C HIS A 77 -18.54 -4.41 -3.17
N CYS A 78 -18.40 -4.47 -4.50
CA CYS A 78 -17.13 -4.17 -5.18
C CYS A 78 -16.68 -2.71 -4.98
N ASP A 79 -17.63 -1.79 -4.78
CA ASP A 79 -17.43 -0.40 -4.37
C ASP A 79 -16.56 -0.21 -3.12
N THR A 80 -16.53 -1.20 -2.22
CA THR A 80 -15.69 -1.17 -1.02
C THR A 80 -14.21 -1.41 -1.35
N ILE A 81 -13.92 -2.24 -2.36
CA ILE A 81 -12.55 -2.45 -2.87
C ILE A 81 -12.05 -1.15 -3.52
N VAL A 82 -12.90 -0.50 -4.32
CA VAL A 82 -12.58 0.80 -4.95
C VAL A 82 -12.32 1.87 -3.88
N ALA A 83 -13.19 2.03 -2.88
CA ALA A 83 -13.01 3.02 -1.83
C ALA A 83 -11.72 2.82 -1.00
N VAL A 84 -11.30 1.57 -0.77
CA VAL A 84 -10.01 1.27 -0.11
C VAL A 84 -8.82 1.54 -1.04
N ALA A 85 -9.00 1.37 -2.36
CA ALA A 85 -7.98 1.70 -3.36
C ALA A 85 -7.72 3.22 -3.47
N GLU A 86 -8.73 4.08 -3.27
CA GLU A 86 -8.55 5.55 -3.24
C GLU A 86 -7.57 5.98 -2.11
N VAL A 87 -7.79 5.49 -0.89
CA VAL A 87 -6.92 5.76 0.28
C VAL A 87 -5.47 5.32 0.03
N ILE A 88 -5.29 4.20 -0.67
CA ILE A 88 -3.96 3.67 -1.04
C ILE A 88 -3.30 4.58 -2.08
N LYS A 89 -3.99 4.92 -3.18
CA LYS A 89 -3.38 5.62 -4.32
C LYS A 89 -3.12 7.10 -4.07
N LEU A 90 -3.86 7.75 -3.16
CA LEU A 90 -3.74 9.19 -2.89
C LEU A 90 -2.28 9.61 -2.70
N THR A 91 -1.74 10.38 -3.65
CA THR A 91 -0.31 10.74 -3.67
C THR A 91 0.08 11.56 -2.45
N ASP A 92 -0.69 12.62 -2.15
CA ASP A 92 -0.43 13.58 -1.08
C ASP A 92 -0.78 13.02 0.31
N PRO A 93 0.19 12.89 1.25
CA PRO A 93 -0.08 12.44 2.60
C PRO A 93 -0.89 13.45 3.44
N SER A 94 -0.83 14.76 3.14
CA SER A 94 -1.52 15.79 3.92
C SER A 94 -3.04 15.72 3.77
N LEU A 95 -3.52 15.25 2.61
CA LEU A 95 -4.94 15.05 2.32
C LEU A 95 -5.46 13.67 2.77
N LEU A 96 -4.60 12.80 3.33
CA LEU A 96 -4.96 11.42 3.69
C LEU A 96 -6.08 11.32 4.72
N TYR A 97 -6.20 12.31 5.61
CA TYR A 97 -7.34 12.42 6.52
C TYR A 97 -8.68 12.50 5.76
N LEU A 98 -8.75 13.21 4.62
CA LEU A 98 -10.00 13.39 3.87
C LEU A 98 -10.48 12.08 3.23
N GLU A 99 -9.57 11.30 2.65
CA GLU A 99 -9.92 9.99 2.07
C GLU A 99 -10.33 8.98 3.16
N VAL A 100 -9.64 8.96 4.31
CA VAL A 100 -10.04 8.08 5.43
C VAL A 100 -11.36 8.55 6.04
N SER A 101 -11.61 9.86 6.18
CA SER A 101 -12.88 10.42 6.65
C SER A 101 -14.03 10.08 5.69
N THR A 102 -13.78 10.13 4.38
CA THR A 102 -14.74 9.69 3.34
C THR A 102 -15.02 8.19 3.43
N LEU A 103 -13.99 7.37 3.68
CA LEU A 103 -14.15 5.92 3.89
C LEU A 103 -14.97 5.61 5.16
N VAL A 104 -14.70 6.27 6.28
CA VAL A 104 -15.48 6.14 7.53
C VAL A 104 -16.93 6.57 7.33
N SER A 105 -17.16 7.67 6.59
CA SER A 105 -18.50 8.18 6.28
C SER A 105 -19.29 7.21 5.39
N LYS A 106 -18.64 6.54 4.42
CA LYS A 106 -19.27 5.54 3.54
C LYS A 106 -19.46 4.18 4.26
N TYR A 107 -18.62 3.86 5.24
CA TYR A 107 -18.62 2.57 5.94
C TYR A 107 -18.54 2.74 7.48
N PRO A 108 -19.64 3.11 8.15
CA PRO A 108 -19.69 3.39 9.59
C PRO A 108 -19.56 2.14 10.49
N ASP A 109 -19.10 1.00 9.96
CA ASP A 109 -18.66 -0.16 10.74
C ASP A 109 -17.14 -0.42 10.69
N ILE A 110 -16.40 0.46 9.99
CA ILE A 110 -14.95 0.51 10.08
C ILE A 110 -14.50 0.90 11.50
N ARG A 111 -13.27 0.55 11.85
CA ARG A 111 -12.69 0.71 13.20
C ARG A 111 -11.21 1.05 13.08
N ASP A 112 -10.62 1.53 14.16
CA ASP A 112 -9.20 1.95 14.26
C ASP A 112 -8.23 0.82 13.88
N ASP A 113 -8.58 -0.43 14.21
CA ASP A 113 -7.86 -1.63 13.75
C ASP A 113 -7.77 -1.69 12.21
N HIS A 114 -8.88 -1.42 11.50
CA HIS A 114 -8.96 -1.44 10.04
C HIS A 114 -8.24 -0.23 9.42
N ILE A 115 -8.42 0.96 10.00
CA ILE A 115 -7.75 2.20 9.58
C ILE A 115 -6.23 2.05 9.73
N GLY A 116 -5.76 1.59 10.90
CA GLY A 116 -4.36 1.32 11.16
C GLY A 116 -3.79 0.26 10.22
N ALA A 117 -4.55 -0.79 9.90
CA ALA A 117 -4.12 -1.83 8.96
C ALA A 117 -3.94 -1.26 7.54
N LEU A 118 -4.91 -0.46 7.07
CA LEU A 118 -4.83 0.24 5.78
C LEU A 118 -3.63 1.20 5.72
N LEU A 119 -3.40 1.99 6.79
CA LEU A 119 -2.25 2.88 6.92
C LEU A 119 -0.91 2.13 7.14
N ALA A 120 -0.94 0.82 7.44
CA ALA A 120 0.26 -0.04 7.45
C ALA A 120 0.55 -0.62 6.06
N VAL A 121 -0.48 -1.01 5.31
CA VAL A 121 -0.37 -1.45 3.90
C VAL A 121 0.10 -0.30 3.00
N ARG A 122 -0.36 0.93 3.27
CA ARG A 122 0.07 2.14 2.55
C ARG A 122 1.56 2.46 2.76
N GLY A 123 2.17 2.02 3.86
CA GLY A 123 3.62 2.05 4.12
C GLY A 123 4.26 3.42 4.40
N ASP A 124 3.81 4.50 3.76
CA ASP A 124 4.34 5.87 3.91
C ASP A 124 3.88 6.60 5.19
N ALA A 125 2.83 6.11 5.86
CA ALA A 125 2.22 6.83 6.95
C ALA A 125 3.05 6.77 8.26
N SER A 126 3.52 7.93 8.73
CA SER A 126 4.26 8.05 10.00
C SER A 126 3.40 7.67 11.22
N ARG A 127 4.07 7.43 12.37
CA ARG A 127 3.40 7.18 13.66
C ARG A 127 2.45 8.33 14.02
N ASP A 128 2.93 9.55 13.91
CA ASP A 128 2.21 10.72 14.41
C ASP A 128 1.04 11.08 13.49
N MET A 129 1.21 10.93 12.16
CA MET A 129 0.09 11.07 11.22
C MET A 129 -0.98 10.00 11.43
N LYS A 130 -0.59 8.74 11.75
CA LYS A 130 -1.56 7.69 12.15
C LYS A 130 -2.34 8.11 13.40
N GLN A 131 -1.67 8.67 14.41
CA GLN A 131 -2.29 9.14 15.64
C GLN A 131 -3.28 10.29 15.37
N THR A 132 -2.85 11.34 14.68
CA THR A 132 -3.71 12.49 14.32
C THR A 132 -4.92 12.08 13.48
N ILE A 133 -4.77 11.14 12.54
CA ILE A 133 -5.91 10.62 11.76
C ILE A 133 -6.94 9.96 12.68
N MET A 134 -6.53 9.10 13.63
CA MET A 134 -7.46 8.46 14.58
C MET A 134 -8.15 9.50 15.48
N GLU A 135 -7.37 10.37 16.13
CA GLU A 135 -7.88 11.41 17.07
C GLU A 135 -8.87 12.40 16.42
N THR A 136 -8.73 12.65 15.11
CA THR A 136 -9.66 13.54 14.37
C THR A 136 -10.95 12.82 13.97
N LEU A 137 -10.89 11.50 13.71
CA LEU A 137 -12.06 10.71 13.31
C LEU A 137 -13.01 10.41 14.48
N GLU A 138 -12.49 10.28 15.71
CA GLU A 138 -13.28 10.16 16.94
C GLU A 138 -14.26 11.33 17.16
N GLN A 139 -14.04 12.48 16.50
CA GLN A 139 -14.83 13.70 16.64
C GLN A 139 -15.95 13.82 15.58
N GLY A 140 -16.05 12.88 14.64
CA GLY A 140 -17.00 12.92 13.51
C GLY A 140 -18.36 12.25 13.79
N PRO A 141 -19.50 12.84 13.35
CA PRO A 141 -20.81 12.21 13.51
C PRO A 141 -21.03 11.05 12.53
N MET A 142 -21.02 9.82 13.04
CA MET A 142 -21.25 8.60 12.24
C MET A 142 -22.74 8.40 11.89
N GLN A 143 -23.19 8.94 10.74
CA GLN A 143 -24.55 8.72 10.24
C GLN A 143 -24.65 7.54 9.28
N ALA A 144 -24.99 6.36 9.82
CA ALA A 144 -25.35 5.20 9.00
C ALA A 144 -26.74 5.36 8.35
N SER A 145 -26.87 4.97 7.09
CA SER A 145 -28.19 4.84 6.45
C SER A 145 -28.94 3.62 7.00
N PRO A 146 -30.28 3.63 7.09
CA PRO A 146 -31.05 2.54 7.70
C PRO A 146 -30.98 1.20 6.92
N ASN A 147 -30.54 1.25 5.66
CA ASN A 147 -30.35 0.09 4.78
C ASN A 147 -28.87 -0.38 4.72
N TYR A 148 -28.00 0.15 5.59
CA TYR A 148 -26.57 -0.14 5.56
C TYR A 148 -26.26 -1.56 6.05
N VAL A 149 -25.61 -2.37 5.19
CA VAL A 149 -25.17 -3.73 5.52
C VAL A 149 -23.67 -3.71 5.91
N PRO A 150 -23.32 -3.86 7.21
CA PRO A 150 -21.96 -3.67 7.71
C PRO A 150 -20.99 -4.71 7.13
N ILE A 151 -19.94 -4.29 6.43
CA ILE A 151 -18.97 -5.19 5.78
C ILE A 151 -17.65 -5.32 6.54
N PHE A 152 -17.15 -4.26 7.19
CA PHE A 152 -15.90 -4.31 7.95
C PHE A 152 -16.00 -5.13 9.24
N LYS A 153 -17.19 -5.35 9.81
CA LYS A 153 -17.41 -6.28 10.93
C LYS A 153 -16.96 -7.72 10.64
N GLU A 154 -16.88 -8.13 9.38
CA GLU A 154 -16.40 -9.46 8.97
C GLU A 154 -14.89 -9.47 8.59
N ILE A 155 -14.26 -8.30 8.46
CA ILE A 155 -12.87 -8.15 7.98
C ILE A 155 -11.91 -8.20 9.17
N VAL A 156 -11.67 -9.41 9.70
CA VAL A 156 -10.71 -9.65 10.78
C VAL A 156 -9.28 -9.29 10.35
N VAL A 157 -8.80 -8.11 10.74
CA VAL A 157 -7.42 -7.64 10.52
C VAL A 157 -6.50 -7.98 11.70
N PRO A 158 -5.17 -8.03 11.51
CA PRO A 158 -4.22 -8.20 12.62
C PRO A 158 -4.24 -6.98 13.54
N SER A 159 -4.73 -7.14 14.78
CA SER A 159 -4.92 -6.04 15.73
C SER A 159 -3.64 -5.26 15.99
N LEU A 160 -3.71 -3.96 15.73
CA LEU A 160 -2.56 -3.07 15.72
C LEU A 160 -2.32 -2.50 17.11
N ASN A 161 -1.74 -3.32 17.97
CA ASN A 161 -1.33 -2.90 19.31
C ASN A 161 -0.31 -1.75 19.21
N VAL A 162 -0.79 -0.51 19.35
CA VAL A 162 -0.04 0.72 19.11
C VAL A 162 1.25 0.78 19.91
N ALA A 163 1.26 0.26 21.15
CA ALA A 163 2.45 0.16 22.00
C ALA A 163 3.64 -0.54 21.30
N LYS A 164 3.39 -1.51 20.41
CA LYS A 164 4.45 -2.17 19.61
C LYS A 164 4.95 -1.31 18.46
N LEU A 165 4.13 -0.39 17.91
CA LEU A 165 4.58 0.60 16.93
C LEU A 165 5.44 1.70 17.58
N LEU A 166 5.18 2.04 18.85
CA LEU A 166 5.98 3.05 19.57
C LEU A 166 7.40 2.56 19.89
N ASN A 167 7.57 1.23 20.01
CA ASN A 167 8.76 0.57 20.55
C ASN A 167 9.57 -0.23 19.50
N LEU A 168 9.33 -0.03 18.20
CA LEU A 168 10.19 -0.57 17.15
C LEU A 168 11.50 0.23 17.08
N PRO A 169 12.69 -0.40 17.23
CA PRO A 169 13.94 0.31 17.05
C PRO A 169 14.08 0.76 15.60
N GLN A 170 14.23 2.06 15.36
CA GLN A 170 14.52 2.58 14.02
C GLN A 170 15.85 2.01 13.54
N VAL A 171 15.82 1.31 12.40
CA VAL A 171 17.03 0.87 11.71
C VAL A 171 17.77 2.12 11.23
N ARG A 172 18.85 2.47 11.93
CA ARG A 172 19.68 3.63 11.58
C ARG A 172 20.30 3.41 10.21
N SER A 173 19.92 4.22 9.23
CA SER A 173 20.64 4.31 7.97
C SER A 173 22.05 4.82 8.24
N CYS A 174 23.07 4.05 7.80
CA CYS A 174 24.47 4.44 7.96
C CYS A 174 24.81 5.57 6.97
N GLY A 175 24.77 6.82 7.45
CA GLY A 175 25.22 7.97 6.67
C GLY A 175 26.71 7.86 6.33
N ALA A 176 27.05 7.99 5.05
CA ALA A 176 28.45 8.07 4.61
C ALA A 176 29.09 9.36 5.13
N GLY A 177 30.26 9.24 5.77
CA GLY A 177 30.96 10.37 6.38
C GLY A 177 31.54 11.33 5.35
N GLN A 178 31.36 12.64 5.57
CA GLN A 178 32.09 13.67 4.83
C GLN A 178 33.53 13.75 5.33
N VAL A 179 34.50 13.73 4.43
CA VAL A 179 35.92 13.94 4.76
C VAL A 179 36.23 15.44 4.69
N SER A 180 36.56 16.05 5.83
CA SER A 180 36.90 17.47 5.93
C SER A 180 38.39 17.71 5.67
N SER A 181 38.71 18.72 4.86
CA SER A 181 40.10 19.10 4.55
C SER A 181 40.86 19.66 5.75
N GLY A 182 42.14 19.30 5.88
CA GLY A 182 43.07 19.88 6.86
C GLY A 182 44.42 20.23 6.23
N ASN A 183 44.65 21.51 5.95
CA ASN A 183 45.95 22.02 5.49
C ASN A 183 46.89 22.27 6.67
N SER A 184 48.17 21.94 6.52
CA SER A 184 49.27 22.51 7.33
C SER A 184 50.61 22.35 6.62
N SER A 185 51.50 23.33 6.77
CA SER A 185 52.77 23.45 6.05
C SER A 185 53.92 23.78 7.00
N LYS A 186 55.15 23.28 6.71
CA LYS A 186 56.45 23.96 6.98
C LYS A 186 57.70 23.15 6.59
N THR A 187 58.58 23.80 5.80
CA THR A 187 60.07 23.84 5.86
C THR A 187 60.94 22.58 6.15
N GLY A 188 61.95 22.34 5.29
CA GLY A 188 63.14 21.49 5.58
C GLY A 188 64.22 22.18 6.45
N PRO A 189 65.53 21.80 6.44
CA PRO A 189 66.34 21.63 5.20
C PRO A 189 67.59 20.67 5.18
N ARG A 190 68.20 20.53 3.97
CA ARG A 190 69.65 20.28 3.63
C ARG A 190 70.38 18.92 3.90
N GLY A 191 71.01 18.39 2.82
CA GLY A 191 72.12 17.39 2.80
C GLY A 191 72.00 16.39 1.61
N LYS A 192 72.67 16.46 0.44
CA LYS A 192 74.12 16.24 0.08
C LYS A 192 74.63 14.84 0.51
N VAL A 193 75.22 13.95 -0.30
CA VAL A 193 76.07 14.03 -1.54
C VAL A 193 75.89 12.78 -2.48
N MET A 194 76.38 12.85 -3.73
CA MET A 194 76.70 11.81 -4.77
C MET A 194 76.64 10.29 -4.41
N ARG A 195 76.36 9.34 -5.34
CA ARG A 195 76.19 9.42 -6.83
C ARG A 195 75.08 8.40 -7.32
N ASP A 196 75.07 7.62 -8.42
CA ASP A 196 76.07 7.22 -9.45
C ASP A 196 75.41 6.81 -10.81
N GLU A 197 76.20 6.29 -11.76
CA GLU A 197 75.87 5.81 -13.13
C GLU A 197 74.67 4.85 -13.29
N GLY A 198 73.97 4.89 -14.46
CA GLY A 198 72.90 3.92 -14.78
C GLY A 198 72.02 4.20 -16.03
N GLN A 199 72.58 4.15 -17.24
CA GLN A 199 71.86 4.13 -18.54
C GLN A 199 72.35 2.94 -19.40
N PRO A 200 71.70 2.58 -20.55
CA PRO A 200 70.46 3.09 -21.15
C PRO A 200 69.44 1.96 -21.50
N SER A 201 68.30 2.31 -22.10
CA SER A 201 67.94 1.89 -23.48
C SER A 201 66.52 2.36 -23.87
N TYR A 202 66.27 2.48 -25.18
CA TYR A 202 65.00 2.95 -25.75
C TYR A 202 64.26 1.82 -26.45
N HIS A 203 62.93 1.76 -26.30
CA HIS A 203 62.07 1.18 -27.34
C HIS A 203 60.80 2.03 -27.53
N PHE A 204 60.49 2.28 -28.81
CA PHE A 204 59.51 3.27 -29.25
C PHE A 204 58.57 2.63 -30.28
N ARG A 205 57.32 2.43 -29.87
CA ARG A 205 56.15 2.03 -30.67
C ARG A 205 54.92 2.53 -29.90
N GLY A 206 53.90 3.16 -30.49
CA GLY A 206 53.53 3.24 -31.91
C GLY A 206 52.70 2.01 -32.33
N THR A 207 51.44 2.13 -32.76
CA THR A 207 50.70 3.35 -33.14
C THR A 207 49.19 3.06 -33.18
N VAL A 208 48.39 4.05 -32.76
CA VAL A 208 46.98 4.42 -33.10
C VAL A 208 45.93 3.45 -33.69
N LEU A 209 44.67 3.88 -33.46
CA LEU A 209 43.49 3.86 -34.35
C LEU A 209 42.50 2.66 -34.31
N TYR A 210 41.26 3.01 -33.90
CA TYR A 210 39.90 2.45 -34.13
C TYR A 210 39.70 1.07 -34.77
N ASP A 211 38.80 0.29 -34.18
CA ASP A 211 37.40 0.21 -34.66
C ASP A 211 36.49 0.74 -33.53
#